data_AF-A0A174K377-F1
#
_entry.id   AF-A0A174K377-F1
#
_cell.length_a   1.000
_cell.length_b   1.000
_cell.length_c   1.000
_cell.angle_alpha   90.00
_cell.angle_beta   90.00
_cell.angle_gamma   90.00
#
_symmetry.space_group_name_H-M   'P 1'
#
loop_
_entity.id
_entity.type
_entity.pdbx_description
1 polymer ?
#
loop_
_entity_poly.entity_id
_entity_poly.type
_entity_poly.pdbx_seq_one_letter_code
_entity_poly.pdbx_strand_id
1 'polypeptide(L)' 'MSDNEINYDKEHYCPVYGKVVHPDLCYDSMMCLHRFFKVSSVEELSQVKDIEAAREKCQMCKYSE' A
#
# COMPACT_ATOMS: atom_id res chain seq x y z
N MET A 1 -1.98 7.33 -26.88
CA MET A 1 -1.09 6.29 -26.32
C MET A 1 -0.39 6.96 -25.14
N SER A 2 -0.73 6.76 -23.88
CA SER A 2 -1.38 5.60 -23.25
C SER A 2 -2.12 6.08 -21.99
N ASP A 3 -3.36 5.64 -21.79
CA ASP A 3 -4.13 5.87 -20.56
C ASP A 3 -3.46 5.14 -19.38
N ASN A 4 -2.55 5.81 -18.68
CA ASN A 4 -1.98 5.25 -17.45
C ASN A 4 -1.70 6.33 -16.40
N GLU A 5 -2.53 7.36 -16.34
CA GLU A 5 -2.58 8.25 -15.17
C GLU A 5 -3.10 7.42 -13.98
N ILE A 6 -2.22 7.13 -13.05
CA ILE A 6 -2.59 6.47 -11.80
C ILE A 6 -3.43 7.47 -11.00
N ASN A 7 -4.71 7.17 -10.85
CA ASN A 7 -5.59 7.96 -10.01
C ASN A 7 -5.41 7.52 -8.55
N TYR A 8 -4.57 8.26 -7.83
CA TYR A 8 -4.29 8.03 -6.41
C TYR A 8 -5.51 8.27 -5.53
N ASP A 9 -6.47 9.10 -5.97
CA ASP A 9 -7.67 9.49 -5.21
C ASP A 9 -8.83 8.48 -5.32
N LYS A 10 -8.65 7.38 -6.07
CA LYS A 10 -9.66 6.33 -6.22
C LYS A 10 -9.30 5.08 -5.46
N GLU A 11 -10.33 4.44 -4.91
CA GLU A 11 -10.24 3.08 -4.40
C GLU A 11 -9.64 2.14 -5.45
N HIS A 12 -8.74 1.30 -4.99
CA HIS A 12 -8.04 0.37 -5.86
C HIS A 12 -7.63 -0.88 -5.10
N TYR A 13 -7.34 -1.93 -5.85
CA TYR A 13 -6.88 -3.18 -5.28
C TYR A 13 -5.45 -3.04 -4.74
N CYS A 14 -5.25 -3.41 -3.47
CA CYS A 14 -3.92 -3.47 -2.86
C CYS A 14 -3.45 -4.93 -2.71
N PRO A 15 -2.27 -5.28 -3.28
CA PRO A 15 -1.75 -6.65 -3.21
C PRO A 15 -1.24 -7.05 -1.81
N VAL A 16 -0.96 -6.07 -0.94
CA VAL A 16 -0.60 -6.31 0.46
C VAL A 16 -1.81 -6.84 1.24
N TYR A 17 -2.95 -6.18 1.06
CA TYR A 17 -4.19 -6.52 1.78
C TYR A 17 -5.04 -7.58 1.08
N GLY A 18 -4.80 -7.82 -0.21
CA GLY A 18 -5.60 -8.76 -1.01
C GLY A 18 -7.05 -8.29 -1.23
N LYS A 19 -7.32 -6.99 -1.11
CA LYS A 19 -8.65 -6.38 -1.23
C LYS A 19 -8.57 -4.97 -1.81
N VAL A 20 -9.72 -4.43 -2.21
CA VAL A 20 -9.85 -3.01 -2.53
C VAL A 20 -9.70 -2.18 -1.26
N VAL A 21 -8.90 -1.13 -1.33
CA VAL A 21 -8.63 -0.21 -0.22
C VAL A 21 -8.86 1.24 -0.64
N HIS A 22 -9.14 2.08 0.36
CA HIS A 22 -9.16 3.52 0.17
C HIS A 22 -7.75 4.07 -0.10
N PRO A 23 -7.64 5.15 -0.88
CA PRO A 23 -6.41 5.93 -1.08
C PRO A 23 -5.62 6.21 0.19
N ASP A 24 -6.31 6.70 1.22
CA ASP A 24 -5.70 7.10 2.49
C ASP A 24 -5.00 5.91 3.16
N LEU A 25 -5.70 4.77 3.22
CA LEU A 25 -5.12 3.53 3.76
C LEU A 25 -3.91 3.09 2.91
N CYS A 26 -3.98 3.17 1.59
CA CYS A 26 -2.85 2.82 0.74
C CYS A 26 -1.63 3.71 1.02
N TYR A 27 -1.83 5.02 1.12
CA TYR A 27 -0.78 5.99 1.39
C TYR A 27 -0.13 5.76 2.77
N ASP A 28 -0.94 5.64 3.83
CA ASP A 28 -0.43 5.42 5.18
C ASP A 28 0.33 4.09 5.29
N SER A 29 -0.21 3.05 4.65
CA SER A 29 0.43 1.73 4.59
C SER A 29 1.76 1.80 3.86
N MET A 30 1.81 2.52 2.74
CA MET A 30 3.02 2.71 1.96
C MET A 30 4.09 3.44 2.77
N MET A 31 3.73 4.52 3.47
CA MET A 31 4.67 5.25 4.34
C MET A 31 5.25 4.36 5.44
N CYS A 32 4.44 3.49 6.03
CA CYS A 32 4.89 2.51 7.03
C CYS A 32 5.77 1.40 6.42
N LEU A 33 5.38 0.85 5.27
CA LEU A 33 6.10 -0.23 4.59
C LEU A 33 7.45 0.26 4.03
N HIS A 34 7.52 1.50 3.54
CA HIS A 34 8.76 2.14 3.08
C HIS A 34 9.66 2.61 4.25
N ARG A 35 9.29 2.28 5.49
CA ARG A 35 10.05 2.58 6.72
C ARG A 35 10.17 4.08 7.05
N PHE A 36 9.28 4.92 6.50
CA PHE A 36 9.16 6.32 6.94
C PHE A 36 8.47 6.41 8.31
N PHE A 37 7.49 5.54 8.57
CA PHE A 37 6.80 5.42 9.86
C PHE A 37 6.84 3.98 10.40
N LYS A 38 6.43 3.81 11.66
CA LYS A 38 6.32 2.48 12.29
C LYS A 38 5.11 1.75 11.74
N VAL A 39 5.24 0.45 11.46
CA VAL A 39 4.11 -0.39 11.03
C VAL A 39 2.96 -0.47 12.03
N SER A 40 3.22 -0.18 13.31
CA SER A 40 2.18 -0.05 14.34
C SER A 40 1.33 1.23 14.21
N SER A 41 1.69 2.16 13.32
CA SER A 41 0.92 3.40 13.09
C SER A 41 -0.34 3.16 12.24
N VAL A 42 -0.42 2.01 11.56
CA VAL A 42 -1.58 1.59 10.76
C VAL A 42 -2.07 0.26 11.33
N GLU A 43 -3.30 0.25 11.86
CA GLU A 43 -3.86 -0.93 12.53
C GLU A 43 -4.03 -2.10 11.57
N GLU A 44 -4.35 -1.84 10.30
CA GLU A 44 -4.51 -2.86 9.26
C GLU A 44 -3.21 -3.62 8.98
N LEU A 45 -2.05 -2.96 9.10
CA LEU A 45 -0.76 -3.63 8.95
C LEU A 45 -0.48 -4.63 10.08
N SER A 46 -1.11 -4.48 11.26
CA SER A 46 -0.99 -5.48 12.33
C SER A 46 -1.60 -6.83 11.97
N GLN A 47 -2.53 -6.86 11.00
CA GLN A 47 -3.17 -8.08 10.50
C GLN A 47 -2.33 -8.78 9.42
N VAL A 48 -1.30 -8.09 8.91
CA VAL A 48 -0.39 -8.63 7.90
C VAL A 48 0.66 -9.51 8.59
N LYS A 49 0.61 -10.82 8.33
CA LYS A 49 1.49 -11.81 8.97
C LYS A 49 2.97 -11.63 8.65
N ASP A 50 3.27 -11.20 7.43
CA ASP A 50 4.65 -11.02 6.95
C ASP A 50 4.82 -9.62 6.39
N ILE A 51 5.43 -8.77 7.23
CA ILE A 51 5.70 -7.37 6.89
C ILE A 51 6.79 -7.27 5.82
N GLU A 52 7.81 -8.12 5.81
CA GLU A 52 8.86 -8.02 4.79
C GLU A 52 8.32 -8.39 3.41
N ALA A 53 7.53 -9.46 3.31
CA ALA A 53 6.83 -9.79 2.07
C ALA A 53 5.84 -8.69 1.63
N ALA A 54 5.19 -8.01 2.59
CA ALA A 54 4.33 -6.87 2.28
C ALA A 54 5.11 -5.68 1.74
N ARG A 55 6.33 -5.44 2.23
CA ARG A 55 7.21 -4.39 1.71
C ARG A 55 7.61 -4.64 0.27
N GLU A 56 8.05 -5.86 -0.03
CA GLU A 56 8.42 -6.24 -1.41
C GLU A 56 7.23 -6.05 -2.36
N LYS A 57 6.04 -6.53 -1.97
CA LYS A 57 4.81 -6.34 -2.75
C LYS A 57 4.45 -4.87 -2.94
N CYS A 58 4.57 -4.07 -1.88
CA CYS A 58 4.24 -2.64 -1.93
C CYS A 58 5.23 -1.90 -2.83
N GLN A 59 6.53 -2.19 -2.77
CA GLN A 59 7.56 -1.57 -3.61
C GLN A 59 7.42 -1.90 -5.09
N MET A 60 6.83 -3.04 -5.42
CA MET A 60 6.50 -3.42 -6.80
C MET A 60 5.13 -2.91 -7.25
N CYS A 61 4.40 -2.19 -6.39
CA CYS A 61 3.07 -1.70 -6.71
C CYS A 61 3.18 -0.47 -7.61
N LYS A 62 2.30 -0.36 -8.60
CA LYS A 62 2.21 0.84 -9.45
C LYS A 62 1.94 2.13 -8.65
N TYR A 63 1.28 2.01 -7.49
CA TYR A 63 0.98 3.13 -6.61
C TYR A 63 2.14 3.52 -5.68
N SER A 64 3.30 2.84 -5.77
CA SER A 64 4.46 3.12 -4.92
C SER A 64 5.59 3.92 -5.60
N GLU A 65 5.33 4.46 -6.79
CA GLU A 65 6.23 5.42 -7.44
C GLU A 65 6.29 6.76 -6.69
#